data_AF-A0A6B9L664-F1
#
_entry.id   AF-A0A6B9L664-F1
#
_cell.length_a   1.000
_cell.length_b   1.000
_cell.length_c   1.000
_cell.angle_alpha   90.00
_cell.angle_beta   90.00
_cell.angle_gamma   90.00
#
_symmetry.space_group_name_H-M   'P 1'
#
loop_
_entity.id
_entity.type
_entity.pdbx_description
1 polymer ?
#
loop_
_entity_poly.entity_id
_entity_poly.type
_entity_poly.pdbx_seq_one_letter_code
_entity_poly.pdbx_strand_id
1 'polypeptide(L)'
;MKSFIVVLCCLFAITYGQTDLPAIRRNARFQRNLALVALHNQIFGAEGVENGLAKTQEEKVCILNVKEAALEEGNIVLDETVGKIIPEVERLSTSGTEAEIKAFLDKTDYPAYKKSAMNEFKQKIMTWIPAVQGKMAACRK
;
A
#
# COMPACT_ATOMS: atom_id res chain seq x y z
N MET A 1 -12.68 -27.50 38.52
CA MET A 1 -13.00 -27.33 37.09
C MET A 1 -13.01 -25.87 36.57
N LYS A 2 -13.06 -24.82 37.41
CA LYS A 2 -13.05 -23.42 36.91
C LYS A 2 -11.67 -22.88 36.52
N SER A 3 -10.58 -23.42 37.06
CA SER A 3 -9.22 -22.90 36.79
C SER A 3 -8.64 -23.28 35.43
N PHE A 4 -9.15 -24.31 34.76
CA PHE A 4 -8.57 -24.76 33.48
C PHE A 4 -9.00 -23.90 32.28
N ILE A 5 -10.20 -23.31 32.33
CA ILE A 5 -10.74 -22.48 31.24
C ILE A 5 -10.00 -21.13 31.15
N VAL A 6 -9.66 -20.52 32.29
CA VAL A 6 -8.94 -19.24 32.33
C VAL A 6 -7.51 -19.38 31.79
N VAL A 7 -6.84 -20.50 32.09
CA VAL A 7 -5.49 -20.78 31.58
C VAL A 7 -5.51 -20.99 30.06
N LEU A 8 -6.55 -21.62 29.51
CA LEU A 8 -6.68 -21.80 28.06
C LEU A 8 -6.89 -20.46 27.34
N CYS A 9 -7.73 -19.56 27.89
CA CYS A 9 -7.93 -18.23 27.30
C CYS A 9 -6.66 -17.36 27.34
N CYS A 10 -5.83 -17.48 28.39
CA CYS A 10 -4.54 -16.79 28.45
C CYS A 10 -3.52 -17.36 27.46
N LEU A 11 -3.48 -18.68 27.24
CA LEU A 11 -2.61 -19.30 26.23
C LEU A 11 -3.00 -18.92 24.80
N PHE A 12 -4.30 -18.80 24.53
CA PHE A 12 -4.76 -18.24 23.27
C PHE A 12 -4.42 -16.75 23.16
N ALA A 13 -4.60 -15.93 24.21
CA ALA A 13 -4.23 -14.51 24.13
C ALA A 13 -2.73 -14.28 23.91
N ILE A 14 -1.85 -15.14 24.47
CA ILE A 14 -0.40 -15.04 24.28
C ILE A 14 0.02 -15.49 22.86
N THR A 15 -0.73 -16.40 22.23
CA THR A 15 -0.46 -16.80 20.82
C THR A 15 -1.15 -15.87 19.81
N TYR A 16 -2.30 -15.28 20.13
CA TYR A 16 -2.96 -14.24 19.31
C TYR A 16 -2.25 -12.88 19.36
N GLY A 17 -1.27 -12.70 20.27
CA GLY A 17 -0.37 -11.55 20.25
C GLY A 17 0.56 -11.53 19.03
N GLN A 18 0.83 -12.68 18.41
CA GLN A 18 1.62 -12.75 17.18
C GLN A 18 0.67 -12.86 15.98
N THR A 19 0.63 -11.81 15.15
CA THR A 19 -0.01 -11.90 13.84
C THR A 19 0.77 -12.94 13.04
N ASP A 20 0.16 -14.08 12.71
CA ASP A 20 0.83 -15.11 11.92
C ASP A 20 1.17 -14.62 10.50
N LEU A 21 2.11 -15.30 9.83
CA LEU A 21 2.54 -14.93 8.49
C LEU A 21 1.37 -14.86 7.47
N PRO A 22 0.40 -15.81 7.45
CA PRO A 22 -0.77 -15.70 6.60
C PRO A 22 -1.60 -14.43 6.84
N ALA A 23 -1.83 -14.03 8.09
CA ALA A 23 -2.55 -12.80 8.42
C ALA A 23 -1.75 -11.56 8.01
N ILE A 24 -0.43 -11.54 8.23
CA ILE A 24 0.44 -10.46 7.75
C ILE A 24 0.31 -10.31 6.23
N ARG A 25 0.40 -11.42 5.48
CA ARG A 25 0.27 -11.44 4.01
C ARG A 25 -1.04 -10.84 3.53
N ARG A 26 -2.17 -11.32 4.08
CA ARG A 26 -3.50 -10.81 3.69
C ARG A 26 -3.63 -9.32 4.00
N ASN A 27 -3.21 -8.90 5.18
CA ASN A 27 -3.29 -7.50 5.58
C ASN A 27 -2.39 -6.59 4.73
N ALA A 28 -1.18 -7.04 4.39
CA ALA A 28 -0.25 -6.26 3.58
C ALA A 28 -0.79 -6.05 2.16
N ARG A 29 -1.30 -7.12 1.53
CA ARG A 29 -1.98 -7.03 0.22
C ARG A 29 -3.19 -6.11 0.27
N PHE A 30 -4.03 -6.27 1.29
CA PHE A 30 -5.22 -5.42 1.47
C PHE A 30 -4.84 -3.95 1.62
N GLN A 31 -3.84 -3.64 2.44
CA GLN A 31 -3.36 -2.28 2.64
C GLN A 31 -2.80 -1.67 1.35
N ARG A 32 -1.99 -2.42 0.59
CA ARG A 32 -1.49 -1.97 -0.71
C ARG A 32 -2.63 -1.72 -1.70
N ASN A 33 -3.62 -2.61 -1.76
CA ASN A 33 -4.77 -2.45 -2.67
C ASN A 33 -5.64 -1.24 -2.30
N LEU A 34 -5.88 -1.00 -1.01
CA LEU A 34 -6.59 0.20 -0.58
C LEU A 34 -5.83 1.49 -0.96
N ALA A 35 -4.50 1.49 -0.77
CA ALA A 35 -3.65 2.61 -1.14
C ALA A 35 -3.63 2.83 -2.67
N LEU A 36 -3.60 1.74 -3.45
CA LEU A 36 -3.70 1.77 -4.91
C LEU A 36 -5.01 2.40 -5.38
N VAL A 37 -6.14 1.96 -4.82
CA VAL A 37 -7.46 2.53 -5.15
C VAL A 37 -7.51 4.01 -4.79
N ALA A 38 -7.01 4.39 -3.62
CA ALA A 38 -6.95 5.80 -3.23
C ALA A 38 -6.10 6.64 -4.20
N LEU A 39 -4.93 6.13 -4.60
CA LEU A 39 -4.05 6.77 -5.57
C LEU A 39 -4.73 6.92 -6.94
N HIS A 40 -5.29 5.82 -7.47
CA HIS A 40 -6.00 5.82 -8.74
C HIS A 40 -7.13 6.84 -8.74
N ASN A 41 -7.96 6.87 -7.70
CA ASN A 41 -9.07 7.83 -7.62
C ASN A 41 -8.60 9.30 -7.70
N GLN A 42 -7.45 9.62 -7.09
CA GLN A 42 -6.87 10.98 -7.20
C GLN A 42 -6.39 11.28 -8.63
N ILE A 43 -5.71 10.32 -9.26
CA ILE A 43 -5.17 10.47 -10.62
C ILE A 43 -6.28 10.55 -11.68
N PHE A 44 -7.28 9.66 -11.63
CA PHE A 44 -8.43 9.69 -12.53
C PHE A 44 -9.30 10.92 -12.29
N GLY A 45 -9.44 11.37 -11.03
CA GLY A 45 -10.13 12.63 -10.72
C GLY A 45 -9.44 13.83 -11.37
N ALA A 46 -8.10 13.90 -11.28
CA ALA A 46 -7.31 14.95 -11.91
C ALA A 46 -7.41 14.91 -13.45
N GLU A 47 -7.24 13.72 -14.04
CA GLU A 47 -7.36 13.54 -15.50
C GLU A 47 -8.74 13.93 -15.99
N GLY A 48 -9.82 13.48 -15.34
CA GLY A 48 -11.19 13.81 -15.73
C GLY A 48 -11.47 15.31 -15.75
N VAL A 49 -10.94 16.06 -14.77
CA VAL A 49 -11.05 17.54 -14.74
C VAL A 49 -10.30 18.16 -15.92
N GLU A 50 -9.02 17.81 -16.11
CA GLU A 50 -8.20 18.44 -17.15
C GLU A 50 -8.66 18.04 -18.57
N ASN A 51 -9.13 16.81 -18.76
CA ASN A 51 -9.66 16.32 -20.04
C ASN A 51 -10.99 17.01 -20.40
N GLY A 52 -11.82 17.33 -19.40
CA GLY A 52 -13.02 18.16 -19.58
C GLY A 52 -12.71 19.62 -19.97
N LEU A 53 -11.50 20.11 -19.66
CA LEU A 53 -11.03 21.46 -19.99
C LEU A 53 -10.19 21.53 -21.27
N ALA A 54 -9.73 20.38 -21.79
CA ALA A 54 -8.92 20.30 -23.00
C ALA A 54 -9.74 20.62 -24.26
N LYS A 55 -9.18 21.44 -25.13
CA LYS A 55 -9.76 21.97 -26.38
C LYS A 55 -9.32 21.19 -27.61
N THR A 56 -8.13 20.61 -27.59
CA THR A 56 -7.59 19.87 -28.75
C THR A 56 -7.30 18.41 -28.42
N GLN A 57 -7.09 17.60 -29.45
CA GLN A 57 -6.72 16.20 -29.27
C GLN A 57 -5.31 16.06 -28.70
N GLU A 58 -4.39 16.95 -29.07
CA GLU A 58 -3.02 16.98 -28.58
C GLU A 58 -2.96 17.21 -27.07
N GLU A 59 -3.76 18.15 -26.55
CA GLU A 59 -3.87 18.40 -25.11
C GLU A 59 -4.38 17.16 -24.36
N LYS A 60 -5.40 16.49 -24.91
CA LYS A 60 -5.95 15.24 -24.34
C LYS A 60 -4.93 14.11 -24.32
N VAL A 61 -4.17 13.94 -25.41
CA VAL A 61 -3.08 12.96 -25.48
C VAL A 61 -1.98 13.29 -24.47
N CYS A 62 -1.62 14.57 -24.32
CA CYS A 62 -0.68 14.98 -23.28
C CYS A 62 -1.17 14.61 -21.87
N ILE A 63 -2.42 14.91 -21.53
CA ILE A 63 -3.02 14.57 -20.23
C ILE A 63 -3.00 13.05 -20.00
N LEU A 64 -3.34 12.27 -21.03
CA LEU A 64 -3.30 10.81 -20.98
C LEU A 64 -1.89 10.29 -20.68
N ASN A 65 -0.87 10.82 -21.37
CA ASN A 65 0.52 10.44 -21.15
C ASN A 65 0.99 10.80 -19.73
N VAL A 66 0.61 11.97 -19.20
CA VAL A 66 0.90 12.36 -17.82
C VAL A 66 0.21 11.42 -16.83
N LYS A 67 -1.04 11.01 -17.11
CA LYS A 67 -1.78 10.05 -16.29
C LYS A 67 -1.06 8.70 -16.25
N GLU A 68 -0.67 8.15 -17.40
CA GLU A 68 0.02 6.86 -17.48
C GLU A 68 1.34 6.88 -16.72
N ALA A 69 2.17 7.90 -16.95
CA ALA A 69 3.41 8.09 -16.19
C ALA A 69 3.15 8.23 -14.67
N ALA A 70 2.09 8.94 -14.28
CA ALA A 70 1.72 9.06 -12.87
C ALA A 70 1.25 7.74 -12.26
N LEU A 71 0.56 6.87 -13.00
CA LEU A 71 0.17 5.56 -12.50
C LEU A 71 1.40 4.66 -12.28
N GLU A 72 2.40 4.74 -13.16
CA GLU A 72 3.67 4.04 -13.00
C GLU A 72 4.47 4.55 -11.80
N GLU A 73 4.70 5.87 -11.71
CA GLU A 73 5.35 6.52 -10.57
C GLU A 73 4.62 6.21 -9.25
N GLY A 74 3.28 6.22 -9.28
CA GLY A 74 2.44 5.92 -8.13
C GLY A 74 2.58 4.48 -7.65
N ASN A 75 2.75 3.51 -8.57
CA ASN A 75 3.05 2.12 -8.21
C ASN A 75 4.40 1.98 -7.52
N ILE A 76 5.42 2.73 -7.95
CA ILE A 76 6.71 2.76 -7.26
C ILE A 76 6.54 3.27 -5.82
N VAL A 77 5.80 4.36 -5.62
CA VAL A 77 5.51 4.89 -4.26
C VAL A 77 4.79 3.86 -3.39
N LEU A 78 3.84 3.11 -3.95
CA LEU A 78 3.14 2.03 -3.25
C LEU A 78 4.11 0.93 -2.82
N ASP A 79 4.98 0.48 -3.72
CA ASP A 79 5.91 -0.62 -3.47
C ASP A 79 7.04 -0.23 -2.50
N GLU A 80 7.45 1.04 -2.50
CA GLU A 80 8.43 1.58 -1.54
C GLU A 80 7.86 1.76 -0.12
N THR A 81 6.54 1.80 0.04
CA THR A 81 5.88 2.11 1.32
C THR A 81 5.02 0.95 1.81
N VAL A 82 3.71 0.97 1.55
CA VAL A 82 2.75 -0.05 2.01
C VAL A 82 2.97 -1.43 1.40
N GLY A 83 3.58 -1.49 0.21
CA GLY A 83 3.93 -2.71 -0.50
C GLY A 83 5.29 -3.30 -0.11
N LYS A 84 6.13 -2.56 0.62
CA LYS A 84 7.54 -2.91 0.87
C LYS A 84 7.75 -4.26 1.54
N ILE A 85 6.83 -4.66 2.43
CA ILE A 85 6.89 -5.94 3.15
C ILE A 85 6.44 -7.14 2.30
N ILE A 86 5.69 -6.90 1.22
CA ILE A 86 5.04 -7.97 0.44
C ILE A 86 6.05 -8.97 -0.13
N PRO A 87 7.16 -8.56 -0.79
CA PRO A 87 8.10 -9.52 -1.36
C PRO A 87 8.63 -10.53 -0.33
N GLU A 88 9.00 -10.07 0.87
CA GLU A 88 9.52 -10.94 1.92
C GLU A 88 8.43 -11.87 2.47
N VAL A 89 7.22 -11.35 2.67
CA VAL A 89 6.09 -12.16 3.16
C VAL A 89 5.66 -13.21 2.14
N GLU A 90 5.68 -12.88 0.85
CA GLU A 90 5.40 -13.84 -0.23
C GLU A 90 6.47 -14.93 -0.32
N ARG A 91 7.75 -14.55 -0.26
CA ARG A 91 8.88 -15.50 -0.24
C ARG A 91 8.74 -16.48 0.92
N LEU A 92 8.53 -15.97 2.13
CA LEU A 92 8.36 -16.78 3.34
C LEU A 92 7.12 -17.68 3.25
N SER A 93 6.03 -17.20 2.64
CA SER A 93 4.80 -17.98 2.50
C SER A 93 4.93 -19.13 1.49
N THR A 94 5.75 -18.95 0.45
CA THR A 94 5.93 -19.95 -0.61
C THR A 94 7.04 -20.95 -0.29
N SER A 95 8.11 -20.49 0.34
CA SER A 95 9.37 -21.24 0.45
C SER A 95 10.12 -21.07 1.78
N GLY A 96 9.56 -20.33 2.73
CA GLY A 96 10.20 -20.08 4.02
C GLY A 96 10.23 -21.33 4.88
N THR A 97 11.38 -21.59 5.49
CA THR A 97 11.50 -22.57 6.57
C THR A 97 10.83 -22.07 7.85
N GLU A 98 10.45 -22.98 8.75
CA GLU A 98 9.88 -22.63 10.05
C GLU A 98 10.79 -21.66 10.84
N ALA A 99 12.11 -21.86 10.76
CA ALA A 99 13.10 -20.99 11.40
C ALA A 99 13.09 -19.57 10.82
N GLU A 100 13.03 -19.41 9.49
CA GLU A 100 12.95 -18.10 8.86
C GLU A 100 11.63 -17.38 9.16
N ILE A 101 10.51 -18.11 9.15
CA ILE A 101 9.20 -17.56 9.47
C ILE A 101 9.21 -17.08 10.92
N LYS A 102 9.71 -17.89 11.86
CA LYS A 102 9.85 -17.50 13.26
C LYS A 102 10.75 -16.26 13.41
N ALA A 103 11.93 -16.25 12.79
CA ALA A 103 12.82 -15.10 12.83
C ALA A 103 12.17 -13.82 12.25
N PHE A 104 11.34 -13.96 11.21
CA PHE A 104 10.56 -12.85 10.67
C PHE A 104 9.48 -12.36 11.64
N LEU A 105 8.73 -13.26 12.27
CA LEU A 105 7.68 -12.90 13.22
C LEU A 105 8.26 -12.28 14.50
N ASP A 106 9.40 -12.77 14.97
CA ASP A 106 10.08 -12.25 16.17
C ASP A 106 10.66 -10.84 15.95
N LYS A 107 11.11 -10.52 14.73
CA LYS A 107 11.67 -9.19 14.39
C LYS A 107 10.62 -8.17 13.94
N THR A 108 9.42 -8.61 13.56
CA THR A 108 8.44 -7.77 12.86
C THR A 108 7.22 -7.51 13.74
N ASP A 109 7.16 -6.31 14.32
CA ASP A 109 5.90 -5.75 14.81
C ASP A 109 5.07 -5.28 13.61
N TYR A 110 4.23 -6.18 13.09
CA TYR A 110 3.41 -5.88 11.92
C TYR A 110 2.40 -4.74 12.15
N PRO A 111 1.68 -4.65 13.28
CA PRO A 111 0.85 -3.49 13.60
C PRO A 111 1.60 -2.15 13.54
N ALA A 112 2.81 -2.07 14.12
CA ALA A 112 3.62 -0.86 14.06
C ALA A 112 4.12 -0.56 12.64
N TYR A 113 4.60 -1.59 11.92
CA TYR A 113 5.01 -1.49 10.53
C TYR A 113 3.88 -0.93 9.66
N LYS A 114 2.67 -1.53 9.76
CA LYS A 114 1.48 -1.14 8.98
C LYS A 114 1.16 0.35 9.17
N LYS A 115 1.20 0.84 10.41
CA LYS A 115 0.97 2.26 10.72
C LYS A 115 2.05 3.15 10.12
N SER A 116 3.32 2.79 10.28
CA SER A 116 4.46 3.55 9.76
C SER A 116 4.42 3.64 8.23
N ALA A 117 4.25 2.51 7.54
CA ALA A 117 4.21 2.44 6.08
C ALA A 117 3.04 3.26 5.49
N MET A 118 1.87 3.27 6.15
CA MET A 118 0.75 4.11 5.71
C MET A 118 1.02 5.60 5.90
N ASN A 119 1.72 5.98 6.98
CA ASN A 119 2.10 7.37 7.20
C ASN A 119 3.12 7.83 6.16
N GLU A 120 4.12 7.01 5.86
CA GLU A 120 5.10 7.29 4.80
C GLU A 120 4.42 7.43 3.43
N PHE A 121 3.51 6.51 3.09
CA PHE A 121 2.72 6.59 1.87
C PHE A 121 1.97 7.92 1.77
N LYS A 122 1.22 8.28 2.83
CA LYS A 122 0.47 9.55 2.88
C LYS A 122 1.36 10.76 2.69
N GLN A 123 2.53 10.79 3.32
CA GLN A 123 3.49 11.89 3.17
C GLN A 123 4.00 12.00 1.73
N LYS A 124 4.40 10.88 1.12
CA LYS A 124 4.86 10.88 -0.28
C LYS A 124 3.77 11.36 -1.25
N ILE A 125 2.54 10.84 -1.13
CA ILE A 125 1.46 11.23 -2.04
C ILE A 125 1.00 12.68 -1.84
N MET A 126 1.08 13.24 -0.63
CA MET A 126 0.69 14.63 -0.37
C MET A 126 1.48 15.64 -1.17
N THR A 127 2.76 15.37 -1.42
CA THR A 127 3.62 16.22 -2.27
C THR A 127 3.53 15.83 -3.74
N TRP A 128 3.42 14.52 -4.02
CA TRP A 128 3.45 14.01 -5.38
C TRP A 128 2.15 14.26 -6.16
N ILE A 129 0.96 14.11 -5.56
CA ILE A 129 -0.33 14.31 -6.24
C ILE A 129 -0.47 15.73 -6.80
N PRO A 130 -0.21 16.82 -6.04
CA PRO A 130 -0.25 18.17 -6.59
C PRO A 130 0.74 18.39 -7.74
N ALA A 131 1.91 17.76 -7.70
CA ALA A 131 2.89 17.85 -8.80
C ALA A 131 2.35 17.19 -10.07
N VAL A 132 1.72 16.02 -9.96
CA VAL A 132 1.05 15.36 -11.10
C VAL A 132 -0.08 16.22 -11.66
N GLN A 133 -0.94 16.78 -10.78
CA GLN A 133 -2.01 17.69 -11.19
C GLN A 133 -1.45 18.91 -11.94
N GLY A 134 -0.35 19.49 -11.46
CA GLY A 134 0.35 20.57 -12.14
C GLY A 134 0.88 20.18 -13.52
N LYS A 135 1.43 18.97 -13.68
CA LYS A 135 1.85 18.42 -14.99
C LYS A 135 0.66 18.27 -15.95
N MET A 136 -0.48 17.75 -15.47
CA MET A 136 -1.68 17.61 -16.29
C MET A 136 -2.26 18.96 -16.71
N ALA A 137 -2.33 19.93 -15.80
CA ALA A 137 -2.80 21.28 -16.11
C ALA A 137 -1.88 22.02 -17.11
N ALA A 138 -0.59 21.70 -17.12
CA ALA A 138 0.37 22.25 -18.07
C ALA A 138 0.14 21.78 -19.51
N CYS A 139 -0.60 20.69 -19.74
CA CYS A 139 -0.94 20.20 -21.07
C CYS A 139 -1.93 21.10 -21.84
N ARG A 140 -2.56 22.09 -21.20
CA ARG A 140 -3.55 23.01 -21.80
C ARG A 140 -2.97 24.38 -22.19
N LYS A 141 -1.67 24.44 -22.46
CA LYS A 141 -0.93 25.67 -22.81
C LYS A 141 -0.26 25.51 -24.15
#